data_AF-A0A7Y0L5F4-F1
#
_entry.id   AF-A0A7Y0L5F4-F1
#
_cell.length_a   1.000
_cell.length_b   1.000
_cell.length_c   1.000
_cell.angle_alpha   90.00
_cell.angle_beta   90.00
_cell.angle_gamma   90.00
#
_symmetry.space_group_name_H-M   'P 1'
#
loop_
_entity.id
_entity.type
_entity.pdbx_description
1 polymer ?
#
loop_
_entity_poly.entity_id
_entity_poly.type
_entity_poly.pdbx_seq_one_letter_code
_entity_poly.pdbx_strand_id
1 'polypeptide(L)' 'MGKYLTVEEVAEQLQVSSRTVHRWIRDEGLPAIKLARAVRVDADDLAGWLAGRKTGGRSHA' A
#
# COMPACT_ATOMS: atom_id res chain seq x y z
N MET A 1 -13.49 8.30 -7.49
CA MET A 1 -12.88 7.23 -8.29
C MET A 1 -11.43 7.16 -7.86
N GLY A 2 -11.04 6.14 -7.09
CA GLY A 2 -9.68 6.01 -6.57
C GLY A 2 -8.66 5.90 -7.71
N LYS A 3 -7.45 6.45 -7.48
CA LYS A 3 -6.33 6.31 -8.42
C LYS A 3 -5.69 4.93 -8.19
N TYR A 4 -5.57 4.13 -9.25
CA TYR A 4 -4.76 2.91 -9.21
C TYR A 4 -3.29 3.23 -9.40
N LEU A 5 -2.46 2.81 -8.44
CA LEU A 5 -1.02 2.98 -8.44
C LEU A 5 -0.31 1.70 -8.88
N THR A 6 0.79 1.82 -9.62
CA THR A 6 1.72 0.69 -9.80
C THR A 6 2.52 0.43 -8.51
N VAL A 7 3.18 -0.72 -8.45
CA VAL A 7 4.08 -1.04 -7.33
C VAL A 7 5.22 -0.02 -7.24
N GLU A 8 5.72 0.43 -8.38
CA GLU A 8 6.77 1.45 -8.48
C GLU A 8 6.28 2.82 -7.98
N GLU A 9 5.07 3.26 -8.35
CA GLU A 9 4.50 4.51 -7.84
C GLU A 9 4.34 4.48 -6.31
N VAL A 10 3.90 3.34 -5.74
CA VAL A 10 3.79 3.19 -4.29
C VAL A 10 5.18 3.21 -3.63
N ALA A 11 6.15 2.50 -4.21
CA ALA A 11 7.52 2.44 -3.72
C ALA A 11 8.17 3.82 -3.71
N GLU A 12 7.99 4.60 -4.78
CA GLU A 12 8.47 5.96 -4.90
C GLU A 12 7.78 6.89 -3.88
N GLN A 13 6.45 6.86 -3.77
CA GLN A 13 5.73 7.72 -2.82
C GLN A 13 6.14 7.48 -1.36
N LEU A 14 6.38 6.23 -0.99
CA LEU A 14 6.70 5.85 0.39
C LEU A 14 8.20 5.71 0.65
N GLN A 15 9.04 5.99 -0.36
CA GLN A 15 10.50 5.90 -0.28
C GLN A 15 10.99 4.52 0.20
N VAL A 16 10.38 3.46 -0.32
CA VAL A 16 10.76 2.06 -0.05
C VAL A 16 11.10 1.34 -1.36
N SER A 17 11.62 0.12 -1.27
CA SER A 17 11.85 -0.70 -2.48
C SER A 17 10.56 -1.34 -2.99
N SER A 18 10.43 -1.55 -4.31
CA SER A 18 9.32 -2.32 -4.90
C SER A 18 9.22 -3.74 -4.30
N ARG A 19 10.36 -4.34 -3.91
CA ARG A 19 10.40 -5.61 -3.16
C ARG A 19 9.63 -5.52 -1.84
N THR A 20 9.74 -4.41 -1.13
CA THR A 20 9.01 -4.18 0.13
C THR A 20 7.52 -4.09 -0.13
N VAL A 21 7.10 -3.35 -1.17
CA VAL A 21 5.69 -3.26 -1.57
C VAL A 21 5.14 -4.64 -1.98
N HIS A 22 5.89 -5.43 -2.75
CA HIS A 22 5.50 -6.81 -3.07
C HIS A 22 5.35 -7.70 -1.83
N ARG A 23 6.25 -7.54 -0.84
CA ARG A 23 6.14 -8.23 0.45
C ARG A 23 4.87 -7.82 1.19
N TRP A 24 4.53 -6.53 1.19
CA TRP A 24 3.28 -6.07 1.80
C TRP A 24 2.05 -6.70 1.17
N ILE A 25 2.01 -6.79 -0.16
CA ILE A 25 0.90 -7.40 -0.90
C ILE A 25 0.80 -8.90 -0.60
N ARG A 26 1.93 -9.62 -0.59
CA ARG A 26 1.96 -11.09 -0.45
C ARG A 26 1.81 -11.55 1.00
N ASP A 27 2.50 -10.89 1.92
CA ASP A 27 2.75 -11.40 3.27
C ASP A 27 2.09 -10.54 4.36
N GLU A 28 1.81 -9.26 4.08
CA GLU A 28 1.35 -8.31 5.11
C GLU A 28 -0.04 -7.70 4.84
N GLY A 29 -0.75 -8.25 3.85
CA GLY A 29 -2.17 -7.97 3.59
C GLY A 29 -2.48 -6.62 2.96
N LEU A 30 -1.57 -6.01 2.21
CA LEU A 30 -1.88 -4.79 1.43
C LEU A 30 -2.84 -5.15 0.27
N PRO A 31 -4.07 -4.58 0.21
CA PRO A 31 -4.99 -4.87 -0.88
C PRO A 31 -4.40 -4.44 -2.23
N ALA A 32 -4.52 -5.33 -3.22
CA ALA A 32 -4.05 -5.08 -4.57
C ALA A 32 -4.88 -5.87 -5.58
N ILE A 33 -5.05 -5.32 -6.78
CA ILE A 33 -5.77 -5.93 -7.89
C ILE A 33 -4.76 -6.38 -8.94
N LYS A 34 -4.90 -7.63 -9.38
CA LYS A 34 -4.14 -8.15 -10.53
C LYS A 34 -4.88 -7.83 -11.82
N LEU A 35 -4.30 -6.96 -12.64
CA LEU A 35 -4.78 -6.61 -13.96
C LEU A 35 -3.85 -7.20 -15.02
N ALA A 36 -4.26 -8.35 -15.57
CA ALA A 36 -3.45 -9.17 -16.47
C ALA A 36 -2.06 -9.51 -15.86
N ARG A 37 -1.00 -8.94 -16.43
CA ARG A 37 0.40 -9.15 -16.00
C ARG A 37 0.89 -8.11 -14.99
N ALA A 38 0.05 -7.15 -14.62
CA ALA A 38 0.42 -6.04 -13.74
C ALA A 38 -0.39 -6.07 -12.44
N VAL A 39 0.21 -5.55 -11.38
CA VAL A 39 -0.46 -5.35 -10.08
C VAL A 39 -0.73 -3.87 -9.89
N ARG A 40 -1.91 -3.55 -9.36
CA ARG A 40 -2.30 -2.20 -8.99
C ARG A 40 -2.74 -2.16 -7.54
N VAL A 41 -2.41 -1.06 -6.87
CA VAL A 41 -2.88 -0.76 -5.52
C VAL A 41 -3.85 0.39 -5.63
N ASP A 42 -5.06 0.24 -5.12
CA ASP A 42 -5.98 1.37 -5.01
C ASP A 42 -5.46 2.36 -3.96
N ALA A 43 -5.46 3.65 -4.28
CA ALA A 43 -4.90 4.67 -3.40
C ALA A 43 -5.65 4.78 -2.06
N ASP A 44 -6.98 4.57 -2.04
CA ASP A 44 -7.78 4.64 -0.83
C ASP A 44 -7.50 3.40 0.06
N ASP A 45 -7.37 2.22 -0.55
CA ASP A 45 -6.94 1.00 0.15
C ASP A 45 -5.53 1.13 0.76
N LEU A 46 -4.58 1.71 0.02
CA LEU A 46 -3.23 1.96 0.52
C LEU A 46 -3.26 2.88 1.74
N ALA A 47 -4.03 3.97 1.67
CA ALA A 47 -4.17 4.92 2.76
C ALA A 47 -4.78 4.26 4.01
N GLY A 48 -5.83 3.45 3.82
CA GLY A 48 -6.45 2.68 4.91
C GLY A 48 -5.48 1.68 5.55
N TRP A 49 -4.75 0.92 4.73
CA TRP A 49 -3.76 -0.04 5.20
C TRP A 49 -2.62 0.64 5.98
N LEU A 50 -2.13 1.80 5.52
CA LEU A 50 -1.12 2.59 6.22
C LEU A 50 -1.65 3.16 7.54
N ALA A 51 -2.91 3.60 7.58
CA ALA A 51 -3.53 4.14 8.80
C ALA A 51 -3.52 3.12 9.95
N GLY A 52 -3.80 1.85 9.66
CA GLY A 52 -3.76 0.76 10.64
C GLY A 52 -2.35 0.43 11.18
N ARG A 53 -1.30 0.91 10.51
CA ARG A 53 0.11 0.65 10.87
C ARG A 53 0.79 1.79 11.61
N LYS A 54 0.10 2.90 11.86
CA LYS A 54 0.67 4.08 12.53
C LYS A 54 1.00 3.75 14.00
N THR A 55 2.27 3.53 14.31
CA THR A 55 2.79 3.33 15.66
C THR A 55 3.04 4.68 16.34
N GLY A 56 1.98 5.35 16.79
CA GLY A 56 2.15 6.65 17.46
C GLY A 56 0.89 7.44 17.79
N GLY A 57 -0.28 7.00 17.32
CA GLY A 57 -1.57 7.59 17.70
C GLY A 57 -1.98 7.20 19.11
N ARG A 58 -1.24 7.62 20.14
CA ARG A 58 -1.77 7.66 21.49
C ARG A 58 -2.90 8.69 21.50
N SER A 59 -4.13 8.24 21.29
CA SER A 59 -5.29 8.89 21.87
C SER A 59 -5.22 8.61 23.37
N HIS A 60 -4.54 9.49 24.11
CA HIS A 60 -4.90 9.70 25.51
C HIS A 60 -6.27 10.38 25.49
N ALA A 61 -7.30 9.58 25.73
CA ALA A 61 -8.53 10.04 26.37
C ALA A 61 -8.60 9.34 27.73
#